data_AF-A0A5M5BX85-F1
#
_entry.id   AF-A0A5M5BX85-F1
#
_cell.length_a   1.000
_cell.length_b   1.000
_cell.length_c   1.000
_cell.angle_alpha   90.00
_cell.angle_beta   90.00
_cell.angle_gamma   90.00
#
_symmetry.space_group_name_H-M   'P 1'
#
loop_
_entity.id
_entity.type
_entity.pdbx_description
1 polymer ?
#
loop_
_entity_poly.entity_id
_entity_poly.type
_entity_poly.pdbx_seq_one_letter_code
_entity_poly.pdbx_strand_id
1 'polypeptide(L)'
;DSTMMYFSCDVGKFLNSDRGLLDVKNYDYESLMGTSFGMNKKQRIQSFASGSSHAMTLMAVDLDKNGKPTKWMVENSWGPAAGYQGYLIMTDDWFNEYMFRLVVETKYASKKALEVLKQKPIRLPAWDPMFAE
;
A
#
# COMPACT_ATOMS: atom_id res chain seq x y z
N ASP A 1 -8.22 17.79 -7.89
CA ASP A 1 -7.94 19.07 -7.18
C ASP A 1 -6.53 19.11 -6.59
N SER A 2 -5.61 18.23 -7.01
CA SER A 2 -4.24 18.14 -6.47
C SER A 2 -4.18 17.89 -4.95
N THR A 3 -5.28 17.45 -4.33
CA THR A 3 -5.29 17.03 -2.93
C THR A 3 -4.52 15.72 -2.79
N MET A 4 -3.45 15.75 -1.99
CA MET A 4 -2.71 14.56 -1.62
C MET A 4 -3.51 13.73 -0.59
N MET A 5 -3.31 12.42 -0.60
CA MET A 5 -4.13 11.51 0.21
C MET A 5 -3.28 10.78 1.24
N TYR A 6 -3.82 10.61 2.45
CA TYR A 6 -3.26 9.64 3.38
C TYR A 6 -3.38 8.24 2.78
N PHE A 7 -2.30 7.48 2.85
CA PHE A 7 -2.19 6.12 2.36
C PHE A 7 -1.46 5.26 3.41
N SER A 8 -1.97 4.06 3.69
CA SER A 8 -1.28 3.10 4.55
C SER A 8 -1.02 1.78 3.85
N CYS A 9 0.10 1.16 4.21
CA CYS A 9 0.62 -0.02 3.54
C CYS A 9 1.52 -0.86 4.47
N ASP A 10 1.96 -2.00 3.96
CA ASP A 10 3.06 -2.78 4.56
C ASP A 10 4.40 -2.39 3.92
N VAL A 11 4.92 -1.20 4.26
CA VAL A 11 6.05 -0.58 3.53
C VAL A 11 7.32 -1.42 3.53
N GLY A 12 7.53 -2.27 4.55
CA GLY A 12 8.73 -3.11 4.62
C GLY A 12 8.75 -4.24 3.59
N LYS A 13 7.61 -4.59 3.00
CA LYS A 13 7.53 -5.68 2.02
C LYS A 13 8.07 -5.22 0.68
N PHE A 14 9.07 -5.91 0.18
CA PHE A 14 9.66 -5.65 -1.14
C PHE A 14 10.11 -4.19 -1.35
N LEU A 15 10.54 -3.52 -0.30
CA LEU A 15 11.15 -2.19 -0.36
C LEU A 15 12.65 -2.31 -0.69
N ASN A 16 13.11 -1.53 -1.65
CA ASN A 16 14.50 -1.14 -1.78
C ASN A 16 14.63 0.30 -1.23
N SER A 17 15.13 0.43 0.00
CA SER A 17 15.22 1.71 0.72
C SER A 17 16.17 2.70 0.05
N ASP A 18 17.28 2.20 -0.48
CA ASP A 18 18.36 3.02 -1.04
C ASP A 18 17.91 3.70 -2.34
N ARG A 19 17.11 2.99 -3.15
CA ARG A 19 16.57 3.50 -4.41
C ARG A 19 15.19 4.11 -4.29
N GLY A 20 14.51 3.89 -3.17
CA GLY A 20 13.13 4.33 -2.95
C GLY A 20 12.11 3.61 -3.82
N LEU A 21 12.29 2.30 -4.03
CA LEU A 21 11.45 1.50 -4.92
C LEU A 21 10.64 0.46 -4.15
N LEU A 22 9.36 0.36 -4.49
CA LEU A 22 8.42 -0.61 -3.94
C LEU A 22 7.85 -1.43 -5.11
N ASP A 23 8.40 -2.63 -5.31
CA ASP A 23 8.03 -3.52 -6.42
C ASP A 23 8.08 -4.96 -5.95
N VAL A 24 7.01 -5.73 -6.18
CA VAL A 24 6.93 -7.17 -5.86
C VAL A 24 8.05 -7.99 -6.52
N LYS A 25 8.73 -7.43 -7.53
CA LYS A 25 9.87 -8.03 -8.24
C LYS A 25 11.24 -7.46 -7.85
N ASN A 26 11.32 -6.66 -6.80
CA ASN A 26 12.62 -6.12 -6.33
C ASN A 26 13.63 -7.20 -5.93
N TYR A 27 13.16 -8.40 -5.57
CA TYR A 27 13.99 -9.50 -5.08
C TYR A 27 13.62 -10.82 -5.74
N ASP A 28 14.62 -11.49 -6.31
CA ASP A 28 14.49 -12.84 -6.89
C ASP A 28 14.83 -13.91 -5.85
N TYR A 29 13.90 -14.13 -4.92
CA TYR A 29 14.07 -15.13 -3.85
C TYR A 29 14.10 -16.57 -4.39
N GLU A 30 13.40 -16.84 -5.49
CA GLU A 30 13.28 -18.19 -6.03
C GLU A 30 14.63 -18.68 -6.56
N SER A 31 15.31 -17.87 -7.38
CA SER A 31 16.63 -18.23 -7.90
C SER A 31 17.69 -18.37 -6.79
N LEU A 32 17.58 -17.59 -5.71
CA LEU A 32 18.56 -17.58 -4.62
C LEU A 32 18.33 -18.69 -3.59
N MET A 33 17.08 -18.92 -3.20
CA MET A 33 16.71 -19.78 -2.07
C MET A 33 16.02 -21.08 -2.48
N GLY A 34 15.69 -21.25 -3.76
CA GLY A 34 14.97 -22.43 -4.27
C GLY A 34 13.53 -22.54 -3.77
N THR A 35 12.92 -21.44 -3.33
CA THR A 35 11.55 -21.42 -2.80
C THR A 35 10.83 -20.12 -3.14
N SER A 36 9.50 -20.17 -3.20
CA SER A 36 8.62 -19.03 -3.49
C SER A 36 7.58 -18.81 -2.38
N PHE A 37 7.09 -17.57 -2.28
CA PHE A 37 6.12 -17.16 -1.27
C PHE A 37 4.74 -16.95 -1.89
N GLY A 38 3.99 -18.04 -2.09
CA GLY A 38 2.71 -18.05 -2.84
C GLY A 38 1.45 -17.61 -2.06
N MET A 39 1.59 -17.02 -0.86
CA MET A 39 0.41 -16.58 -0.11
C MET A 39 -0.25 -15.37 -0.77
N ASN A 40 -1.56 -15.44 -0.98
CA ASN A 40 -2.35 -14.27 -1.39
C ASN A 40 -2.52 -13.28 -0.22
N LYS A 41 -2.96 -12.05 -0.53
CA LYS A 41 -3.13 -10.98 0.45
C LYS A 41 -3.96 -11.36 1.67
N LYS A 42 -5.09 -12.08 1.47
CA LYS A 42 -5.94 -12.56 2.57
C LYS A 42 -5.18 -13.51 3.49
N GLN A 43 -4.47 -14.50 2.92
CA GLN A 43 -3.69 -15.45 3.70
C GLN A 43 -2.57 -14.75 4.49
N ARG A 44 -1.91 -13.75 3.90
CA ARG A 44 -0.86 -12.98 4.59
C ARG A 44 -1.42 -12.19 5.77
N ILE A 45 -2.61 -11.61 5.64
CA ILE A 45 -3.30 -10.93 6.74
C ILE A 45 -3.66 -11.94 7.84
N GLN A 46 -4.34 -13.04 7.50
CA GLN A 46 -4.80 -14.02 8.47
C GLN A 46 -3.67 -14.72 9.24
N SER A 47 -2.48 -14.80 8.65
CA SER A 47 -1.28 -15.40 9.25
C SER A 47 -0.36 -14.38 9.93
N PHE A 48 -0.74 -13.10 10.00
CA PHE A 48 0.10 -12.01 10.52
C PHE A 48 1.41 -11.78 9.72
N ALA A 49 1.52 -12.35 8.52
CA ALA A 49 2.67 -12.15 7.64
C ALA A 49 2.66 -10.78 6.95
N SER A 50 1.51 -10.10 6.88
CA SER A 50 1.38 -8.75 6.36
C SER A 50 0.26 -7.96 7.04
N GLY A 51 0.47 -6.66 7.24
CA GLY A 51 -0.46 -5.75 7.86
C GLY A 51 -0.12 -4.29 7.55
N SER A 52 -1.02 -3.37 7.91
CA SER A 52 -0.83 -1.93 7.69
C SER A 52 0.21 -1.35 8.66
N SER A 53 1.50 -1.49 8.36
CA SER A 53 2.61 -1.14 9.25
C SER A 53 3.06 0.32 9.18
N HIS A 54 2.78 1.04 8.08
CA HIS A 54 3.24 2.42 7.91
C HIS A 54 2.27 3.27 7.09
N ALA A 55 2.31 4.58 7.33
CA ALA A 55 1.51 5.58 6.62
C ALA A 55 2.40 6.58 5.87
N MET A 56 1.97 6.96 4.67
CA MET A 56 2.65 7.90 3.77
C MET A 56 1.62 8.78 3.06
N THR A 57 2.09 9.79 2.34
CA THR A 57 1.25 10.70 1.56
C THR A 57 1.27 10.28 0.09
N LEU A 58 0.15 9.81 -0.46
CA LEU A 58 -0.02 9.51 -1.88
C LEU A 58 -0.18 10.80 -2.68
N MET A 59 0.75 11.06 -3.60
CA MET A 59 0.88 12.35 -4.27
C MET A 59 0.56 12.33 -5.76
N ALA A 60 0.97 11.27 -6.46
CA ALA A 60 0.83 11.21 -7.91
C ALA A 60 0.63 9.77 -8.40
N VAL A 61 0.05 9.68 -9.59
CA VAL A 61 -0.14 8.45 -10.35
C VAL A 61 0.35 8.67 -11.77
N ASP A 62 1.06 7.68 -12.30
CA ASP A 62 1.39 7.58 -13.71
C ASP A 62 0.37 6.66 -14.39
N LEU A 63 -0.15 7.09 -15.54
CA LEU A 63 -1.17 6.37 -16.30
C LEU A 63 -0.63 5.99 -17.67
N ASP A 64 -0.94 4.77 -18.11
CA ASP A 64 -0.68 4.36 -19.49
C ASP A 64 -1.59 5.09 -20.49
N LYS A 65 -1.38 4.83 -21.78
CA LYS A 65 -2.17 5.38 -22.88
C LYS A 65 -3.69 5.08 -22.81
N ASN A 66 -4.10 4.08 -22.02
CA ASN A 66 -5.48 3.68 -21.83
C ASN A 66 -6.06 4.23 -20.51
N GLY A 67 -5.29 5.01 -19.75
CA GLY A 67 -5.69 5.53 -18.44
C GLY A 67 -5.55 4.53 -17.30
N LYS A 68 -4.81 3.43 -17.48
CA LYS A 68 -4.55 2.46 -16.40
C LYS A 68 -3.34 2.91 -15.57
N PRO A 69 -3.42 2.91 -14.22
CA PRO A 69 -2.27 3.15 -13.37
C PRO A 69 -1.13 2.16 -13.62
N THR A 70 0.10 2.68 -13.68
CA THR A 70 1.32 1.88 -13.83
C THR A 70 2.23 1.99 -12.62
N LYS A 71 2.33 3.19 -12.04
CA LYS A 71 3.11 3.47 -10.83
C LYS A 71 2.57 4.66 -10.08
N TRP A 72 2.91 4.72 -8.79
CA TRP A 72 2.43 5.73 -7.86
C TRP A 72 3.61 6.34 -7.11
N MET A 73 3.50 7.63 -6.81
CA MET A 73 4.50 8.35 -6.01
C MET A 73 3.94 8.68 -4.64
N VAL A 74 4.75 8.41 -3.60
CA VAL A 74 4.44 8.77 -2.22
C VAL A 74 5.55 9.61 -1.62
N GLU A 75 5.17 10.57 -0.79
CA GLU A 75 6.08 11.22 0.15
C GLU A 75 6.14 10.42 1.43
N ASN A 76 7.36 10.17 1.89
CA ASN A 76 7.65 9.46 3.12
C ASN A 76 8.24 10.41 4.17
N SER A 77 8.27 9.96 5.42
CA SER A 77 8.66 10.76 6.59
C SER A 77 10.02 10.36 7.18
N TRP A 78 10.87 9.68 6.42
CA TRP A 78 12.22 9.24 6.86
C TRP A 78 13.35 10.21 6.51
N GLY A 79 12.99 11.44 6.14
CA GLY A 79 13.92 12.50 5.76
C GLY A 79 14.40 12.41 4.30
N PRO A 80 15.08 13.46 3.82
CA PRO A 80 15.39 13.61 2.39
C PRO A 80 16.51 12.67 1.90
N ALA A 81 17.27 12.05 2.79
CA ALA A 81 18.30 11.09 2.42
C ALA A 81 17.72 9.70 2.09
N ALA A 82 16.46 9.42 2.46
CA ALA A 82 15.80 8.15 2.20
C ALA A 82 15.17 8.11 0.80
N GLY A 83 15.30 6.99 0.09
CA GLY A 83 14.78 6.84 -1.26
C GLY A 83 15.27 7.91 -2.23
N TYR A 84 14.35 8.48 -3.02
CA TYR A 84 14.65 9.61 -3.88
C TYR A 84 14.19 10.91 -3.21
N GLN A 85 15.09 11.60 -2.50
CA GLN A 85 14.78 12.88 -1.83
C GLN A 85 13.61 12.80 -0.83
N GLY A 86 13.43 11.67 -0.15
CA GLY A 86 12.30 11.41 0.76
C GLY A 86 11.06 10.82 0.07
N TYR A 87 11.09 10.64 -1.25
CA TYR A 87 10.00 10.05 -2.02
C TYR A 87 10.27 8.58 -2.37
N LEU A 88 9.18 7.81 -2.49
CA LEU A 88 9.20 6.45 -3.00
C LEU A 88 8.31 6.33 -4.24
N ILE A 89 8.69 5.44 -5.15
CA ILE A 89 7.89 5.02 -6.29
C ILE A 89 7.46 3.58 -6.08
N MET A 90 6.17 3.32 -6.15
CA MET A 90 5.59 1.97 -6.09
C MET A 90 4.95 1.57 -7.41
N THR A 91 5.12 0.30 -7.80
CA THR A 91 4.38 -0.26 -8.94
C THR A 91 2.90 -0.45 -8.58
N ASP A 92 2.03 -0.46 -9.59
CA ASP A 92 0.61 -0.76 -9.37
C ASP A 92 0.40 -2.17 -8.78
N ASP A 93 1.23 -3.14 -9.17
CA ASP A 93 1.22 -4.49 -8.59
C ASP A 93 1.55 -4.46 -7.09
N TRP A 94 2.56 -3.69 -6.68
CA TRP A 94 2.89 -3.53 -5.26
C TRP A 94 1.77 -2.84 -4.49
N PHE A 95 1.14 -1.81 -5.07
CA PHE A 95 -0.03 -1.14 -4.50
C PHE A 95 -1.16 -2.15 -4.24
N ASN A 96 -1.47 -3.01 -5.22
CA ASN A 96 -2.49 -4.04 -5.08
C ASN A 96 -2.18 -5.04 -3.95
N GLU A 97 -0.92 -5.47 -3.81
CA GLU A 97 -0.53 -6.49 -2.83
C GLU A 97 -0.38 -5.96 -1.40
N TYR A 98 0.05 -4.70 -1.22
CA TYR A 98 0.50 -4.19 0.10
C TYR A 98 -0.16 -2.88 0.56
N MET A 99 -1.06 -2.25 -0.20
CA MET A 99 -1.90 -1.15 0.29
C MET A 99 -3.03 -1.66 1.20
N PHE A 100 -3.37 -0.94 2.26
CA PHE A 100 -4.48 -1.31 3.15
C PHE A 100 -5.54 -0.25 3.30
N ARG A 101 -5.15 1.03 3.45
CA ARG A 101 -6.10 2.11 3.71
C ARG A 101 -5.75 3.33 2.87
N LEU A 102 -6.80 4.03 2.46
CA LEU A 102 -6.72 5.31 1.78
C LEU A 102 -7.78 6.22 2.40
N VAL A 103 -7.41 7.47 2.69
CA VAL A 103 -8.39 8.50 3.12
C VAL A 103 -8.64 9.43 1.94
N VAL A 104 -9.90 9.49 1.54
CA VAL A 104 -10.36 10.31 0.42
C VAL A 104 -11.41 11.30 0.91
N GLU A 105 -11.49 12.47 0.29
CA GLU A 105 -12.61 13.37 0.55
C GLU A 105 -13.93 12.72 0.09
N THR A 106 -14.98 12.87 0.90
CA THR A 106 -16.29 12.25 0.64
C THR A 106 -16.93 12.70 -0.66
N LYS A 107 -16.55 13.88 -1.18
CA LYS A 107 -16.99 14.38 -2.50
C LYS A 107 -16.54 13.47 -3.67
N TYR A 108 -15.48 12.67 -3.47
CA TYR A 108 -14.98 11.69 -4.43
C TYR A 108 -15.50 10.27 -4.18
N ALA A 109 -16.11 10.03 -3.02
CA ALA A 109 -16.60 8.71 -2.67
C ALA A 109 -17.86 8.37 -3.48
N SER A 110 -17.95 7.12 -3.95
CA SER A 110 -19.16 6.63 -4.59
C SER A 110 -20.34 6.63 -3.61
N LYS A 111 -21.57 6.75 -4.12
CA LYS A 111 -22.79 6.58 -3.31
C LYS A 111 -22.75 5.29 -2.49
N LYS A 112 -22.29 4.19 -3.10
CA LYS A 112 -22.14 2.89 -2.43
C LYS A 112 -21.23 2.98 -1.19
N ALA A 113 -20.08 3.64 -1.30
CA ALA A 113 -19.18 3.83 -0.17
C ALA A 113 -19.80 4.69 0.94
N LEU A 114 -20.52 5.76 0.57
CA LEU A 114 -21.20 6.63 1.53
C LEU A 114 -22.34 5.91 2.28
N GLU A 115 -23.07 5.00 1.62
CA GLU A 115 -24.10 4.20 2.29
C GLU A 115 -23.51 3.19 3.29
N VAL A 116 -22.28 2.69 3.07
CA VAL A 116 -21.59 1.80 4.03
C VAL A 116 -21.38 2.51 5.37
N LEU A 117 -21.12 3.83 5.36
CA LEU A 117 -20.91 4.62 6.59
C LEU A 117 -22.15 4.68 7.49
N LYS A 118 -23.35 4.40 6.95
CA LYS A 118 -24.62 4.41 7.71
C LYS A 118 -24.93 3.06 8.37
N GLN A 119 -24.18 2.02 8.02
CA GLN A 119 -24.43 0.67 8.54
C GLN A 119 -23.90 0.52 9.97
N LYS A 120 -24.45 -0.43 10.73
CA LYS A 120 -23.88 -0.81 12.02
C LYS A 120 -22.50 -1.44 11.79
N PRO A 121 -21.41 -0.92 12.39
CA PRO A 121 -20.07 -1.45 12.17
C PRO A 121 -19.94 -2.87 12.73
N ILE A 122 -19.20 -3.70 12.01
CA ILE A 122 -18.78 -5.02 12.50
C ILE A 122 -17.73 -4.78 13.58
N ARG A 123 -17.97 -5.29 14.80
CA ARG A 123 -17.00 -5.25 15.88
C ARG A 123 -15.98 -6.36 15.69
N LEU A 124 -14.73 -5.97 15.46
CA LEU A 124 -13.61 -6.90 15.39
C LEU A 124 -12.99 -7.07 16.78
N PRO A 125 -12.35 -8.21 17.07
CA PRO A 125 -11.58 -8.37 18.29
C PRO A 125 -10.41 -7.37 18.33
N ALA A 126 -9.91 -7.05 19.52
CA ALA A 126 -8.80 -6.10 19.68
C ALA A 126 -7.50 -6.57 19.01
N TRP A 127 -7.35 -7.88 18.81
CA TRP A 127 -6.21 -8.53 18.16
C TRP A 127 -6.48 -8.89 16.69
N ASP A 128 -7.49 -8.29 16.05
CA ASP A 128 -7.77 -8.54 14.64
C ASP A 128 -6.54 -8.21 13.77
N PRO A 129 -6.09 -9.09 12.87
CA PRO A 129 -4.86 -8.90 12.11
C PRO A 129 -4.86 -7.66 11.20
N MET A 130 -6.03 -7.05 10.92
CA MET A 130 -6.10 -5.78 10.19
C MET A 130 -5.68 -4.58 11.03
N PHE A 131 -5.67 -4.70 12.35
CA PHE A 131 -5.46 -3.60 13.31
C PHE A 131 -4.48 -3.92 14.44
N ALA A 132 -4.13 -5.20 14.62
CA ALA A 132 -3.07 -5.62 15.53
C ALA A 132 -1.72 -5.06 15.05
N GLU A 133 -0.90 -4.64 16.02
CA GLU A 133 0.47 -4.15 15.81
C GLU A 133 1.44 -5.28 15.45
#